data_AF-A0A164ZNS5-F1
#
_entry.id   AF-A0A164ZNS5-F1
#
_cell.length_a   1.000
_cell.length_b   1.000
_cell.length_c   1.000
_cell.angle_alpha   90.00
_cell.angle_beta   90.00
_cell.angle_gamma   90.00
#
_symmetry.space_group_name_H-M   'P 1'
#
loop_
_entity.id
_entity.type
_entity.pdbx_description
1 polymer ?
#
loop_
_entity_poly.entity_id
_entity_poly.type
_entity_poly.pdbx_seq_one_letter_code
_entity_poly.pdbx_strand_id
1 'polypeptide(L)'
;MLTIEFYKSPGGKDVIPTVDITEASETIDSLLRFIYPIRRPVIFAPDIPLDESLTGLVVLLKTADKYQMDGVLFELRTLLMSPPLLKEHPVRVYAIACMYGFDPEAKIASRHTLNVDILRTPLFPELSQITARNYIRLIQLHQARATSALSVLYSMSPSCTGCSKERDGPLWWIEFKERARDELRQRPTSDAIFNASFLARCVVDSKSICPHCPLSYLNAATQARLDHLKERIDQLPDTID
;
A
#
# COMPACT_ATOMS: atom_id res chain seq x y z
N MET A 1 -18.81 46.92 -18.39
CA MET A 1 -19.29 46.00 -19.45
C MET A 1 -18.11 45.70 -20.35
N LEU A 2 -17.49 44.53 -20.18
CA LEU A 2 -16.41 44.08 -21.06
C LEU A 2 -17.04 43.19 -22.14
N THR A 3 -17.32 43.77 -23.29
CA THR A 3 -17.64 43.05 -24.52
C THR A 3 -16.35 42.49 -25.09
N ILE A 4 -16.13 41.19 -24.92
CA ILE A 4 -15.06 40.47 -25.61
C ILE A 4 -15.61 40.14 -27.00
N GLU A 5 -15.24 40.96 -27.99
CA GLU A 5 -15.50 40.67 -29.39
C GLU A 5 -14.53 39.58 -29.85
N PHE A 6 -15.05 38.37 -30.08
CA PHE A 6 -14.30 37.34 -30.79
C PHE A 6 -14.03 37.82 -32.21
N TYR A 7 -12.76 37.73 -32.64
CA TYR A 7 -12.28 38.13 -33.95
C TYR A 7 -13.08 37.42 -35.06
N LYS A 8 -13.98 38.14 -35.72
CA LYS A 8 -14.78 37.63 -36.84
C LYS A 8 -13.93 37.76 -38.11
N SER A 9 -13.57 36.63 -38.73
CA SER A 9 -12.91 36.64 -40.04
C SER A 9 -13.89 37.18 -41.10
N PRO A 10 -13.57 38.25 -41.83
CA PRO A 10 -14.48 38.83 -42.81
C PRO A 10 -14.42 38.02 -44.12
N GLY A 11 -15.39 37.12 -44.34
CA GLY A 11 -15.72 36.64 -45.69
C GLY A 11 -15.60 35.14 -45.98
N GLY A 12 -15.52 34.24 -45.00
CA GLY A 12 -15.64 32.79 -45.20
C GLY A 12 -16.78 32.24 -44.36
N LYS A 13 -17.50 31.22 -44.84
CA LYS A 13 -18.52 30.47 -44.06
C LYS A 13 -18.03 30.30 -42.62
N ASP A 14 -18.87 30.55 -41.62
CA ASP A 14 -18.55 30.41 -40.19
C ASP A 14 -18.21 28.94 -39.88
N VAL A 15 -17.00 28.50 -40.23
CA VAL A 15 -16.47 27.18 -39.90
C VAL A 15 -15.96 27.31 -38.49
N ILE A 16 -16.74 26.82 -37.53
CA ILE A 16 -16.31 26.68 -36.15
C ILE A 16 -15.02 25.85 -36.18
N PRO A 17 -13.89 26.36 -35.66
CA PRO A 17 -12.65 25.61 -35.65
C PRO A 17 -12.87 24.33 -34.85
N THR A 18 -12.80 23.20 -35.54
CA THR A 18 -12.99 21.87 -34.93
C THR A 18 -11.60 21.27 -34.71
N VAL A 19 -11.38 20.77 -33.51
CA VAL A 19 -10.15 20.05 -33.15
C VAL A 19 -10.51 18.60 -32.92
N ASP A 20 -9.95 17.71 -33.74
CA ASP A 20 -10.15 16.28 -33.59
C ASP A 20 -9.28 15.76 -32.44
N ILE A 21 -9.93 15.07 -31.50
CA ILE A 21 -9.31 14.52 -30.30
C ILE A 21 -9.48 13.00 -30.33
N THR A 22 -8.43 12.28 -29.94
CA THR A 22 -8.39 10.80 -30.00
C THR A 22 -9.08 10.12 -28.81
N GLU A 23 -9.28 10.86 -27.73
CA GLU A 23 -9.73 10.40 -26.43
C GLU A 23 -11.27 10.37 -26.33
N ALA A 24 -11.76 9.58 -25.38
CA ALA A 24 -13.20 9.51 -25.12
C ALA A 24 -13.73 10.86 -24.62
N SER A 25 -14.95 11.21 -25.06
CA SER A 25 -15.64 12.45 -24.69
C SER A 25 -15.71 12.66 -23.17
N GLU A 26 -15.98 11.59 -22.41
CA GLU A 26 -16.08 11.61 -20.95
C GLU A 26 -14.75 11.95 -20.25
N THR A 27 -13.63 11.48 -20.81
CA THR A 27 -12.28 11.75 -20.29
C THR A 27 -11.93 13.22 -20.48
N ILE A 28 -12.22 13.77 -21.67
CA ILE A 28 -11.95 15.17 -21.97
C ILE A 28 -12.87 16.08 -21.16
N ASP A 29 -14.17 15.79 -21.06
CA ASP A 29 -15.10 16.54 -20.21
C ASP A 29 -14.62 16.56 -18.75
N SER A 30 -14.17 15.42 -18.23
CA SER A 30 -13.61 15.33 -16.87
C SER A 30 -12.36 16.21 -16.69
N LEU A 31 -11.42 16.17 -17.64
CA LEU A 31 -10.20 17.00 -17.61
C LEU A 31 -10.51 18.49 -17.72
N LEU A 32 -11.42 18.87 -18.63
CA LEU A 32 -11.84 20.26 -18.79
C LEU A 32 -12.50 20.79 -17.51
N ARG A 33 -13.29 19.97 -16.81
CA ARG A 33 -13.88 20.35 -15.51
C ARG A 33 -12.85 20.54 -14.39
N PHE A 34 -11.62 20.03 -14.52
CA PHE A 34 -10.53 20.39 -13.61
C PHE A 34 -9.92 21.76 -13.93
N ILE A 35 -9.96 22.18 -15.19
CA ILE A 35 -9.37 23.46 -15.66
C ILE A 35 -10.36 24.62 -15.47
N TYR A 36 -11.63 24.39 -15.82
CA TYR A 36 -12.66 25.41 -15.71
C TYR A 36 -13.22 25.50 -14.27
N PRO A 37 -13.68 26.68 -13.82
CA PRO A 37 -14.25 26.90 -12.49
C PRO A 37 -15.69 26.34 -12.41
N ILE A 38 -15.84 25.05 -12.72
CA ILE A 38 -17.09 24.29 -12.67
C ILE A 38 -16.95 23.23 -11.57
N ARG A 39 -18.04 22.53 -11.25
CA ARG A 39 -17.98 21.39 -10.32
C ARG A 39 -16.99 20.34 -10.84
N ARG A 40 -16.05 19.97 -9.97
CA ARG A 40 -15.07 18.92 -10.22
C ARG A 40 -15.79 17.58 -10.48
N PRO A 41 -15.22 16.72 -11.35
CA PRO A 41 -15.79 15.40 -11.59
C PRO A 41 -15.66 14.53 -10.33
N VAL A 42 -16.68 13.74 -10.05
CA VAL A 42 -16.67 12.76 -8.97
C VAL A 42 -16.09 11.47 -9.51
N ILE A 43 -14.82 11.20 -9.21
CA ILE A 43 -14.12 10.00 -9.68
C ILE A 43 -14.37 8.81 -8.74
N PHE A 44 -14.51 9.08 -7.44
CA PHE A 44 -14.88 8.09 -6.42
C PHE A 44 -16.29 8.38 -5.94
N ALA A 45 -17.21 7.46 -6.25
CA ALA A 45 -18.56 7.48 -5.73
C ALA A 45 -18.79 6.18 -4.93
N PRO A 46 -19.62 6.22 -3.88
CA PRO A 46 -19.92 5.02 -3.07
C PRO A 46 -20.57 3.89 -3.89
N ASP A 47 -21.18 4.24 -5.03
CA ASP A 47 -21.89 3.30 -5.90
C ASP A 47 -20.96 2.66 -6.96
N ILE A 48 -19.71 3.13 -7.09
CA ILE A 48 -18.75 2.66 -8.11
C ILE A 48 -17.68 1.81 -7.42
N PRO A 49 -17.37 0.60 -7.93
CA PRO A 49 -16.28 -0.22 -7.41
C PRO A 49 -14.94 0.52 -7.49
N LEU A 50 -14.15 0.41 -6.42
CA LEU A 50 -12.90 1.16 -6.31
C LEU A 50 -11.89 0.81 -7.43
N ASP A 51 -11.90 -0.45 -7.88
CA ASP A 51 -11.11 -0.93 -9.02
C ASP A 51 -11.45 -0.24 -10.35
N GLU A 52 -12.73 0.05 -10.58
CA GLU A 52 -13.23 0.73 -11.78
C GLU A 52 -12.88 2.21 -11.72
N SER A 53 -13.12 2.85 -10.58
CA SER A 53 -12.69 4.23 -10.33
C SER A 53 -11.19 4.42 -10.51
N LEU A 54 -10.37 3.47 -10.04
CA LEU A 54 -8.92 3.51 -10.22
C LEU A 54 -8.53 3.36 -11.70
N THR A 55 -9.23 2.51 -12.44
CA THR A 55 -9.01 2.38 -13.89
C THR A 55 -9.34 3.68 -14.63
N GLY A 56 -10.46 4.33 -14.29
CA GLY A 56 -10.80 5.66 -14.81
C GLY A 56 -9.76 6.72 -14.45
N LEU A 57 -9.25 6.69 -13.21
CA LEU A 57 -8.18 7.58 -12.77
C LEU A 57 -6.89 7.39 -13.58
N VAL A 58 -6.51 6.14 -13.90
CA VAL A 58 -5.33 5.86 -14.74
C VAL A 58 -5.50 6.43 -16.14
N VAL A 59 -6.71 6.34 -16.73
CA VAL A 59 -6.99 6.95 -18.04
C VAL A 59 -6.85 8.47 -17.97
N LEU A 60 -7.37 9.11 -16.92
CA LEU A 60 -7.23 10.55 -16.72
C LEU A 60 -5.76 10.97 -16.54
N LEU A 61 -4.97 10.21 -15.77
CA LEU A 61 -3.54 10.46 -15.60
C LEU A 61 -2.79 10.36 -16.94
N LYS A 62 -3.06 9.33 -17.75
CA LYS A 62 -2.42 9.14 -19.07
C LYS A 62 -2.71 10.31 -19.99
N THR A 63 -3.96 10.75 -20.02
CA THR A 63 -4.39 11.84 -20.88
C THR A 63 -3.88 13.19 -20.38
N ALA A 64 -3.88 13.42 -19.06
CA ALA A 64 -3.31 14.63 -18.48
C ALA A 64 -1.80 14.75 -18.73
N ASP A 65 -1.06 13.64 -18.66
CA ASP A 65 0.37 13.58 -19.00
C ASP A 65 0.59 13.84 -20.51
N LYS A 66 -0.20 13.21 -21.38
CA LYS A 66 -0.16 13.44 -22.84
C LYS A 66 -0.35 14.92 -23.21
N TYR A 67 -1.26 15.61 -22.54
CA TYR A 67 -1.53 17.04 -22.77
C TYR A 67 -0.74 17.99 -21.87
N GLN A 68 0.21 17.48 -21.08
CA GLN A 68 1.05 18.28 -20.18
C GLN A 68 0.24 19.19 -19.24
N MET A 69 -0.86 18.64 -18.70
CA MET A 69 -1.76 19.35 -17.79
C MET A 69 -1.27 19.23 -16.34
N ASP A 70 -0.17 19.89 -16.00
CA ASP A 70 0.51 19.75 -14.69
C ASP A 70 -0.41 20.01 -13.49
N GLY A 71 -1.27 21.04 -13.58
CA GLY A 71 -2.22 21.36 -12.52
C GLY A 71 -3.26 20.25 -12.28
N VAL A 72 -3.69 19.59 -13.35
CA VAL A 72 -4.62 18.46 -13.26
C VAL A 72 -3.90 17.23 -12.73
N LEU A 73 -2.66 16.97 -13.19
CA LEU A 73 -1.83 15.87 -12.68
C LEU A 73 -1.61 15.96 -11.16
N PHE A 74 -1.38 17.16 -10.62
CA PHE A 74 -1.23 17.37 -9.19
C PHE A 74 -2.50 16.98 -8.39
N GLU A 75 -3.68 17.35 -8.91
CA GLU A 75 -4.96 17.00 -8.30
C GLU A 75 -5.25 15.50 -8.40
N LEU A 76 -5.01 14.89 -9.56
CA LEU A 76 -5.16 13.44 -9.76
C LEU A 76 -4.19 12.63 -8.88
N ARG A 77 -2.98 13.14 -8.65
CA ARG A 77 -2.00 12.57 -7.73
C ARG A 77 -2.50 12.59 -6.28
N THR A 78 -3.14 13.68 -5.87
CA THR A 78 -3.76 13.78 -4.54
C THR A 78 -4.88 12.76 -4.37
N LEU A 79 -5.67 12.56 -5.43
CA LEU A 79 -6.74 11.56 -5.47
C LEU A 79 -6.20 10.11 -5.44
N LEU A 80 -5.08 9.84 -6.12
CA LEU A 80 -4.39 8.56 -6.10
C LEU A 80 -3.92 8.17 -4.68
N MET A 81 -3.53 9.16 -3.88
CA MET A 81 -3.10 8.98 -2.48
C MET A 81 -4.27 8.91 -1.48
N SER A 82 -5.50 8.72 -1.96
CA SER A 82 -6.64 8.60 -1.06
C SER A 82 -6.51 7.37 -0.15
N PRO A 83 -6.84 7.47 1.16
CA PRO A 83 -6.78 6.37 2.11
C PRO A 83 -7.49 5.06 1.70
N PRO A 84 -8.67 5.06 1.03
CA PRO A 84 -9.30 3.80 0.61
C PRO A 84 -8.45 3.05 -0.41
N LEU A 85 -7.86 3.75 -1.39
CA LEU A 85 -7.00 3.14 -2.41
C LEU A 85 -5.74 2.53 -1.82
N LEU A 86 -5.11 3.23 -0.88
CA LEU A 86 -3.91 2.74 -0.21
C LEU A 86 -4.19 1.51 0.67
N LYS A 87 -5.43 1.32 1.15
CA LYS A 87 -5.81 0.14 1.94
C LYS A 87 -6.17 -1.05 1.07
N GLU A 88 -6.98 -0.85 0.03
CA GLU A 88 -7.50 -1.94 -0.79
C GLU A 88 -6.54 -2.34 -1.92
N HIS A 89 -5.88 -1.38 -2.58
CA HIS A 89 -5.03 -1.61 -3.75
C HIS A 89 -3.64 -0.96 -3.66
N PRO A 90 -2.86 -1.15 -2.58
CA PRO A 90 -1.57 -0.48 -2.41
C PRO A 90 -0.55 -0.82 -3.49
N VAL A 91 -0.54 -2.06 -3.99
CA VAL A 91 0.42 -2.51 -5.02
C VAL A 91 0.13 -1.84 -6.37
N ARG A 92 -1.15 -1.66 -6.70
CA ARG A 92 -1.59 -1.00 -7.94
C ARG A 92 -1.27 0.50 -7.89
N VAL A 93 -1.55 1.14 -6.75
CA VAL A 93 -1.18 2.54 -6.51
C VAL A 93 0.33 2.75 -6.59
N TYR A 94 1.12 1.85 -6.00
CA TYR A 94 2.59 1.88 -6.10
C TYR A 94 3.07 1.77 -7.54
N ALA A 95 2.50 0.85 -8.33
CA ALA A 95 2.84 0.70 -9.74
C ALA A 95 2.55 1.96 -10.55
N ILE A 96 1.39 2.59 -10.34
CA ILE A 96 1.00 3.85 -10.97
C ILE A 96 1.98 4.96 -10.59
N ALA A 97 2.27 5.14 -9.30
CA ALA A 97 3.23 6.14 -8.84
C ALA A 97 4.62 5.96 -9.48
N CYS A 98 5.08 4.72 -9.60
CA CYS A 98 6.35 4.39 -10.25
C CYS A 98 6.35 4.69 -11.76
N MET A 99 5.22 4.48 -12.45
CA MET A 99 5.11 4.75 -13.89
C MET A 99 5.27 6.23 -14.21
N TYR A 100 4.69 7.11 -13.38
CA TYR A 100 4.74 8.57 -13.57
C TYR A 100 5.93 9.23 -12.86
N GLY A 101 6.82 8.46 -12.23
CA GLY A 101 7.98 9.01 -11.50
C GLY A 101 7.60 9.79 -10.23
N PHE A 102 6.46 9.48 -9.63
CA PHE A 102 6.00 10.07 -8.36
C PHE A 102 6.72 9.41 -7.18
N ASP A 103 8.01 9.70 -7.02
CA ASP A 103 8.85 9.10 -5.98
C ASP A 103 8.31 9.25 -4.53
N PRO A 104 7.78 10.41 -4.10
CA PRO A 104 7.24 10.55 -2.74
C PRO A 104 6.04 9.61 -2.49
N GLU A 105 5.15 9.51 -3.47
CA GLU A 105 3.95 8.69 -3.45
C GLU A 105 4.31 7.23 -3.53
N ALA A 106 5.31 6.87 -4.34
CA ALA A 106 5.84 5.52 -4.39
C ALA A 106 6.38 5.11 -3.01
N LYS A 107 7.06 6.01 -2.28
CA LYS A 107 7.49 5.74 -0.90
C LYS A 107 6.30 5.51 0.02
N ILE A 108 5.30 6.39 0.01
CA ILE A 108 4.10 6.24 0.85
C ILE A 108 3.34 4.94 0.51
N ALA A 109 3.08 4.69 -0.77
CA ALA A 109 2.40 3.49 -1.23
C ALA A 109 3.18 2.22 -0.87
N SER A 110 4.51 2.23 -0.97
CA SER A 110 5.36 1.09 -0.61
C SER A 110 5.17 0.67 0.85
N ARG A 111 5.00 1.62 1.77
CA ARG A 111 4.70 1.34 3.17
C ARG A 111 3.38 0.57 3.33
N HIS A 112 2.35 0.96 2.59
CA HIS A 112 1.05 0.29 2.63
C HIS A 112 1.08 -1.10 2.01
N THR A 113 1.99 -1.37 1.06
CA THR A 113 2.13 -2.73 0.50
C THR A 113 2.58 -3.76 1.53
N LEU A 114 3.21 -3.35 2.64
CA LEU A 114 3.74 -4.27 3.67
C LEU A 114 2.61 -5.05 4.38
N ASN A 115 1.38 -4.54 4.35
CA ASN A 115 0.20 -5.22 4.88
C ASN A 115 -0.41 -6.26 3.92
N VAL A 116 0.06 -6.32 2.69
CA VAL A 116 -0.51 -7.14 1.62
C VAL A 116 0.52 -8.15 1.14
N ASP A 117 0.04 -9.36 0.82
CA ASP A 117 0.85 -10.37 0.17
C ASP A 117 1.03 -10.00 -1.32
N ILE A 118 2.22 -9.53 -1.68
CA ILE A 118 2.54 -9.11 -3.05
C ILE A 118 2.36 -10.26 -4.03
N LEU A 119 2.72 -11.49 -3.64
CA LEU A 119 2.75 -12.65 -4.55
C LEU A 119 1.35 -13.20 -4.84
N ARG A 120 0.39 -12.92 -3.95
CA ARG A 120 -1.00 -13.34 -4.09
C ARG A 120 -1.92 -12.23 -4.63
N THR A 121 -1.36 -11.06 -4.92
CA THR A 121 -2.12 -9.93 -5.48
C THR A 121 -2.59 -10.29 -6.90
N PRO A 122 -3.87 -10.01 -7.26
CA PRO A 122 -4.36 -10.25 -8.61
C PRO A 122 -3.55 -9.49 -9.64
N LEU A 123 -3.36 -10.08 -10.83
CA LEU A 123 -2.70 -9.41 -11.94
C LEU A 123 -3.56 -8.23 -12.41
N PHE A 124 -2.97 -7.05 -12.46
CA PHE A 124 -3.60 -5.82 -12.95
C PHE A 124 -2.81 -5.25 -14.14
N PRO A 125 -3.46 -4.53 -15.06
CA PRO A 125 -2.84 -4.11 -16.31
C PRO A 125 -1.62 -3.19 -16.10
N GLU A 126 -1.60 -2.39 -15.05
CA GLU A 126 -0.50 -1.47 -14.72
C GLU A 126 0.79 -2.22 -14.35
N LEU A 127 0.70 -3.48 -13.91
CA LEU A 127 1.87 -4.31 -13.63
C LEU A 127 2.70 -4.58 -14.89
N SER A 128 2.07 -4.61 -16.07
CA SER A 128 2.80 -4.78 -17.34
C SER A 128 3.65 -3.56 -17.70
N GLN A 129 3.31 -2.38 -17.17
CA GLN A 129 3.98 -1.12 -17.46
C GLN A 129 5.05 -0.78 -16.42
N ILE A 130 5.09 -1.49 -15.28
CA ILE A 130 6.12 -1.26 -14.27
C ILE A 130 7.47 -1.80 -14.74
N THR A 131 8.54 -1.03 -14.53
CA THR A 131 9.89 -1.53 -14.78
C THR A 131 10.25 -2.61 -13.76
N ALA A 132 10.90 -3.68 -14.21
CA ALA A 132 11.38 -4.76 -13.34
C ALA A 132 12.22 -4.24 -12.15
N ARG A 133 12.98 -3.16 -12.33
CA ARG A 133 13.73 -2.47 -11.26
C ARG A 133 12.85 -2.04 -10.09
N ASN A 134 11.72 -1.39 -10.36
CA ASN A 134 10.81 -0.90 -9.32
C ASN A 134 10.13 -2.07 -8.60
N TYR A 135 9.76 -3.12 -9.35
CA TYR A 135 9.21 -4.34 -8.77
C TYR A 135 10.23 -5.07 -7.88
N ILE A 136 11.48 -5.21 -8.32
CA ILE A 136 12.56 -5.81 -7.53
C ILE A 136 12.82 -5.00 -6.26
N ARG A 137 12.81 -3.66 -6.34
CA ARG A 137 12.98 -2.79 -5.17
C ARG A 137 11.88 -2.99 -4.13
N LEU A 138 10.64 -3.18 -4.57
CA LEU A 138 9.53 -3.53 -3.67
C LEU A 138 9.74 -4.89 -2.98
N ILE A 139 10.15 -5.91 -3.74
CA ILE A 139 10.43 -7.24 -3.16
C ILE A 139 11.59 -7.17 -2.17
N GLN A 140 12.66 -6.44 -2.50
CA GLN A 140 13.81 -6.26 -1.61
C GLN A 140 13.42 -5.59 -0.30
N LEU A 141 12.55 -4.58 -0.33
CA LEU A 141 12.01 -3.95 0.88
C LEU A 141 11.30 -5.00 1.77
N HIS A 142 10.43 -5.81 1.19
CA HIS A 142 9.70 -6.86 1.92
C HIS A 142 10.64 -7.91 2.52
N GLN A 143 11.60 -8.40 1.72
CA GLN A 143 12.58 -9.38 2.17
C GLN A 143 13.49 -8.83 3.27
N ALA A 144 14.05 -7.62 3.08
CA ALA A 144 14.93 -6.97 4.05
C ALA A 144 14.21 -6.70 5.37
N ARG A 145 12.95 -6.28 5.33
CA ARG A 145 12.14 -6.08 6.53
C ARG A 145 11.83 -7.42 7.22
N ALA A 146 11.44 -8.45 6.47
CA ALA A 146 11.20 -9.79 7.02
C ALA A 146 12.44 -10.37 7.71
N THR A 147 13.63 -10.27 7.07
CA THR A 147 14.88 -10.73 7.68
C THR A 147 15.25 -9.94 8.92
N SER A 148 15.05 -8.62 8.90
CA SER A 148 15.34 -7.75 10.04
C SER A 148 14.40 -8.04 11.22
N ALA A 149 13.10 -8.17 10.95
CA ALA A 149 12.11 -8.53 11.97
C ALA A 149 12.41 -9.90 12.60
N LEU A 150 12.79 -10.89 11.79
CA LEU A 150 13.21 -12.19 12.30
C LEU A 150 14.45 -12.10 13.17
N SER A 151 15.45 -11.31 12.78
CA SER A 151 16.66 -11.11 13.59
C SER A 151 16.34 -10.51 14.97
N VAL A 152 15.38 -9.57 15.03
CA VAL A 152 14.87 -8.98 16.27
C VAL A 152 14.17 -10.04 17.12
N LEU A 153 13.34 -10.89 16.53
CA LEU A 153 12.68 -11.99 17.24
C LEU A 153 13.67 -13.03 17.79
N TYR A 154 14.73 -13.37 17.04
CA TYR A 154 15.76 -14.30 17.48
C TYR A 154 16.69 -13.73 18.55
N SER A 155 16.78 -12.41 18.69
CA SER A 155 17.62 -11.75 19.70
C SER A 155 17.15 -11.96 21.15
N MET A 156 15.96 -12.54 21.36
CA MET A 156 15.37 -12.72 22.68
C MET A 156 14.66 -14.06 22.83
N SER A 157 14.76 -14.63 24.04
CA SER A 157 13.93 -15.75 24.48
C SER A 157 13.26 -15.42 25.83
N PRO A 158 11.93 -15.50 25.94
CA PRO A 158 11.26 -15.45 27.23
C PRO A 158 11.61 -16.70 28.05
N SER A 159 11.52 -16.62 29.38
CA SER A 159 11.78 -17.75 30.27
C SER A 159 10.48 -18.43 30.69
N CYS A 160 10.49 -19.76 30.80
CA CYS A 160 9.37 -20.52 31.34
C CYS A 160 9.89 -21.52 32.37
N THR A 161 9.29 -21.51 33.56
CA THR A 161 9.69 -22.36 34.69
C THR A 161 9.62 -23.86 34.38
N GLY A 162 8.73 -24.28 33.49
CA GLY A 162 8.59 -25.67 33.06
C GLY A 162 9.46 -26.07 31.85
N CYS A 163 9.74 -25.15 30.91
CA CYS A 163 10.45 -25.47 29.67
C CYS A 163 11.94 -25.09 29.68
N SER A 164 12.36 -24.13 30.51
CA SER A 164 13.72 -23.57 30.49
C SER A 164 14.82 -24.56 30.87
N LYS A 165 14.49 -25.75 31.37
CA LYS A 165 15.49 -26.78 31.72
C LYS A 165 15.94 -27.64 30.53
N GLU A 166 15.20 -27.63 29.43
CA GLU A 166 15.40 -28.58 28.32
C GLU A 166 15.55 -27.91 26.94
N ARG A 167 15.21 -26.62 26.81
CA ARG A 167 15.12 -25.92 25.51
C ARG A 167 15.56 -24.47 25.61
N ASP A 168 15.98 -23.91 24.47
CA ASP A 168 16.27 -22.48 24.30
C ASP A 168 14.96 -21.66 24.16
N GLY A 169 14.21 -21.61 25.27
CA GLY A 169 12.94 -20.88 25.41
C GLY A 169 11.68 -21.79 25.53
N PRO A 170 10.52 -21.20 25.85
CA PRO A 170 9.26 -21.93 25.97
C PRO A 170 8.73 -22.42 24.63
N LEU A 171 7.96 -23.51 24.65
CA LEU A 171 7.34 -24.06 23.43
C LEU A 171 6.50 -23.02 22.68
N TRP A 172 5.67 -22.25 23.38
CA TRP A 172 4.83 -21.24 22.75
C TRP A 172 5.66 -20.22 21.97
N TRP A 173 6.88 -19.91 22.43
CA TRP A 173 7.81 -18.99 21.76
C TRP A 173 8.45 -19.63 20.52
N ILE A 174 8.76 -20.93 20.58
CA ILE A 174 9.28 -21.66 19.43
C ILE A 174 8.22 -21.74 18.33
N GLU A 175 6.98 -22.13 18.69
CA GLU A 175 5.85 -22.15 17.76
C GLU A 175 5.52 -20.76 17.22
N PHE A 176 5.60 -19.74 18.07
CA PHE A 176 5.44 -18.35 17.66
C PHE A 176 6.50 -17.95 16.64
N LYS A 177 7.79 -18.25 16.86
CA LYS A 177 8.87 -17.92 15.91
C LYS A 177 8.68 -18.57 14.54
N GLU A 178 8.30 -19.85 14.50
CA GLU A 178 8.05 -20.55 13.22
C GLU A 178 6.85 -19.95 12.50
N ARG A 179 5.73 -19.71 13.19
CA ARG A 179 4.54 -19.12 12.56
C ARG A 179 4.78 -17.67 12.16
N ALA A 180 5.49 -16.90 12.99
CA ALA A 180 5.87 -15.53 12.67
C ALA A 180 6.79 -15.48 11.45
N ARG A 181 7.65 -16.48 11.25
CA ARG A 181 8.49 -16.58 10.04
C ARG A 181 7.66 -16.76 8.78
N ASP A 182 6.64 -17.60 8.82
CA ASP A 182 5.78 -17.83 7.66
C ASP A 182 4.88 -16.62 7.37
N GLU A 183 4.36 -15.97 8.41
CA GLU A 183 3.58 -14.74 8.27
C GLU A 183 4.45 -13.57 7.78
N LEU A 184 5.61 -13.32 8.39
CA LEU A 184 6.51 -12.21 8.00
C LEU A 184 7.05 -12.35 6.57
N ARG A 185 7.12 -13.58 6.03
CA ARG A 185 7.45 -13.81 4.62
C ARG A 185 6.35 -13.33 3.66
N GLN A 186 5.10 -13.36 4.09
CA GLN A 186 3.95 -12.94 3.29
C GLN A 186 3.61 -11.47 3.55
N ARG A 187 3.62 -11.06 4.82
CA ARG A 187 3.23 -9.74 5.31
C ARG A 187 4.22 -9.31 6.40
N PRO A 188 5.24 -8.50 6.07
CA PRO A 188 6.26 -8.07 7.03
C PRO A 188 5.74 -6.95 7.96
N THR A 189 4.63 -7.19 8.68
CA THR A 189 4.05 -6.25 9.64
C THR A 189 3.97 -6.85 11.04
N SER A 190 4.20 -5.99 12.04
CA SER A 190 4.14 -6.37 13.44
C SER A 190 2.70 -6.72 13.88
N ASP A 191 1.71 -6.00 13.38
CA ASP A 191 0.30 -6.19 13.76
C ASP A 191 -0.24 -7.58 13.42
N ALA A 192 0.27 -8.21 12.34
CA ALA A 192 -0.13 -9.56 11.97
C ALA A 192 0.36 -10.60 13.00
N ILE A 193 1.62 -10.51 13.41
CA ILE A 193 2.24 -11.47 14.34
C ILE A 193 1.91 -11.22 15.80
N PHE A 194 1.74 -9.96 16.22
CA PHE A 194 1.39 -9.61 17.61
C PHE A 194 -0.12 -9.54 17.86
N ASN A 195 -0.94 -10.01 16.91
CA ASN A 195 -2.38 -10.12 17.12
C ASN A 195 -2.67 -11.08 18.30
N ALA A 196 -3.58 -10.67 19.19
CA ALA A 196 -3.99 -11.45 20.35
C ALA A 196 -4.48 -12.86 19.96
N SER A 197 -5.19 -13.00 18.84
CA SER A 197 -5.66 -14.31 18.34
C SER A 197 -4.51 -15.19 17.86
N PHE A 198 -3.49 -14.61 17.23
CA PHE A 198 -2.32 -15.31 16.73
C PHE A 198 -1.47 -15.85 17.88
N LEU A 199 -1.17 -15.00 18.87
CA LEU A 199 -0.43 -15.37 20.07
C LEU A 199 -1.19 -16.39 20.92
N ALA A 200 -2.51 -16.18 21.11
CA ALA A 200 -3.35 -17.13 21.84
C ALA A 200 -3.33 -18.53 21.21
N ARG A 201 -3.36 -18.63 19.87
CA ARG A 201 -3.26 -19.92 19.18
C ARG A 201 -1.94 -20.64 19.49
N CYS A 202 -0.81 -19.92 19.46
CA CYS A 202 0.51 -20.49 19.81
C CYS A 202 0.58 -20.94 21.28
N VAL A 203 -0.08 -20.21 22.19
CA VAL A 203 -0.13 -20.58 23.61
C VAL A 203 -1.02 -21.81 23.83
N VAL A 204 -2.17 -21.90 23.16
CA VAL A 204 -3.09 -23.03 23.28
C VAL A 204 -2.48 -24.32 22.73
N ASP A 205 -1.84 -24.27 21.57
CA ASP A 205 -1.18 -25.44 20.96
C ASP A 205 -0.09 -25.99 21.90
N SER A 206 0.72 -25.10 22.49
CA SER A 206 1.75 -25.46 23.46
C SER A 206 1.23 -25.99 24.80
N LYS A 207 -0.03 -25.71 25.17
CA LYS A 207 -0.63 -26.14 26.45
C LYS A 207 -0.69 -27.67 26.57
N SER A 208 -0.84 -28.35 25.44
CA SER A 208 -0.85 -29.82 25.37
C SER A 208 0.46 -30.46 25.84
N ILE A 209 1.57 -29.72 25.70
CA ILE A 209 2.93 -30.20 25.99
C ILE A 209 3.47 -29.60 27.29
N CYS A 210 3.13 -28.34 27.61
CA CYS A 210 3.54 -27.70 28.87
C CYS A 210 2.40 -26.85 29.49
N PRO A 211 1.95 -27.18 30.71
CA PRO A 211 0.88 -26.44 31.39
C PRO A 211 1.31 -25.05 31.88
N HIS A 212 2.61 -24.77 31.96
CA HIS A 212 3.16 -23.50 32.45
C HIS A 212 3.41 -22.45 31.35
N CYS A 213 3.33 -22.84 30.07
CA CYS A 213 3.48 -21.92 28.93
C CYS A 213 2.46 -20.75 28.95
N PRO A 214 1.16 -20.96 29.26
CA PRO A 214 0.21 -19.86 29.41
C PRO A 214 0.59 -18.87 30.52
N LEU A 215 1.12 -19.35 31.65
CA LEU A 215 1.56 -18.50 32.75
C LEU A 215 2.83 -17.71 32.38
N SER A 216 3.73 -18.31 31.59
CA SER A 216 4.90 -17.63 31.04
C SER A 216 4.51 -16.53 30.05
N TYR A 217 3.50 -16.76 29.21
CA TYR A 217 2.94 -15.76 28.30
C TYR A 217 2.28 -14.60 29.05
N LEU A 218 1.43 -14.90 30.05
CA LEU A 218 0.71 -13.88 30.83
C LEU A 218 1.60 -13.10 31.81
N ASN A 219 2.87 -13.48 31.96
CA ASN A 219 3.80 -12.76 32.83
C ASN A 219 4.02 -11.32 32.33
N ALA A 220 3.90 -10.34 33.23
CA ALA A 220 4.09 -8.93 32.93
C ALA A 220 5.46 -8.62 32.27
N ALA A 221 6.53 -9.30 32.68
CA ALA A 221 7.85 -9.13 32.09
C ALA A 221 7.91 -9.66 30.64
N THR A 222 7.14 -10.71 30.33
CA THR A 222 7.02 -11.24 28.96
C THR A 222 6.20 -10.29 28.10
N GLN A 223 5.06 -9.78 28.60
CA GLN A 223 4.22 -8.83 27.88
C GLN A 223 4.95 -7.52 27.56
N ALA A 224 5.62 -6.91 28.54
CA ALA A 224 6.42 -5.71 28.32
C ALA A 224 7.55 -5.93 27.27
N ARG A 225 8.10 -7.14 27.19
CA ARG A 225 9.07 -7.51 26.15
C ARG A 225 8.44 -7.66 24.79
N LEU A 226 7.24 -8.25 24.69
CA LEU A 226 6.50 -8.36 23.43
C LEU A 226 6.17 -6.96 22.89
N ASP A 227 5.76 -6.02 23.76
CA ASP A 227 5.50 -4.63 23.39
C ASP A 227 6.77 -3.96 22.86
N HIS A 228 7.89 -4.10 23.56
CA HIS A 228 9.18 -3.57 23.10
C HIS A 228 9.66 -4.21 21.79
N LEU A 229 9.39 -5.51 21.56
CA LEU A 229 9.69 -6.17 20.29
C LEU A 229 8.81 -5.62 19.17
N LYS A 230 7.52 -5.38 19.44
CA LYS A 230 6.59 -4.76 18.50
C LYS A 230 7.11 -3.38 18.07
N GLU A 231 7.46 -2.52 19.03
CA GLU A 231 8.03 -1.20 18.76
C GLU A 231 9.30 -1.26 17.91
N ARG A 232 10.22 -2.18 18.22
CA ARG A 232 11.45 -2.36 17.43
C ARG A 232 11.18 -2.80 15.99
N ILE A 233 10.16 -3.63 15.76
CA ILE A 233 9.78 -4.08 14.41
C ILE A 233 9.05 -2.96 13.65
N ASP A 234 8.31 -2.11 14.36
CA ASP A 234 7.65 -0.93 13.80
C ASP A 234 8.64 0.17 13.40
N GLN A 235 9.78 0.26 14.09
CA GLN A 235 10.88 1.19 13.79
C GLN A 235 11.77 0.75 12.61
N LEU A 236 11.59 -0.46 12.09
CA LEU A 236 12.33 -0.92 10.91
C LEU A 236 11.98 -0.08 9.67
N PRO A 237 12.91 0.06 8.70
CA PRO A 237 12.66 0.80 7.48
C PRO A 237 11.38 0.30 6.79
N ASP A 238 10.46 1.22 6.56
CA ASP A 238 9.11 0.98 6.05
C ASP A 238 8.90 1.54 4.64
N THR A 239 9.93 2.15 4.05
CA THR A 239 9.87 2.79 2.73
C THR A 239 11.04 2.37 1.85
N ILE A 240 10.87 2.53 0.54
CA ILE A 240 11.91 2.29 -0.46
C ILE A 240 12.97 3.43 -0.48
N ASP A 241 14.24 3.07 -0.69
CA ASP A 241 15.42 3.98 -0.63
C ASP A 241 15.61 4.86 -1.87
#